data_AF-A0A2I0T6H1-F1
#
_entry.id   AF-A0A2I0T6H1-F1
#
_cell.length_a   1.000
_cell.length_b   1.000
_cell.length_c   1.000
_cell.angle_alpha   90.00
_cell.angle_beta   90.00
_cell.angle_gamma   90.00
#
_symmetry.space_group_name_H-M   'P 1'
#
loop_
_entity.id
_entity.type
_entity.pdbx_description
1 polymer ?
#
loop_
_entity_poly.entity_id
_entity_poly.type
_entity_poly.pdbx_seq_one_letter_code
_entity_poly.pdbx_strand_id
1 'polypeptide(L)'
;MGVSFQHFRGRKNRCYKLAVRSVRRAFVKSTKARREKKRFLRALWITRIEAASLEHGLKYPAFISNLLKIIVMYLQVLECERNQHLVQTSWNYMNDSLRTDVFVRFQPESIACACIYLAARTLEIPLPNRPHWFLLFGATEEEIQEICIKILQLYTRKKVCSFFLL
;
A
#
# COMPACT_ATOMS: atom_id res chain seq x y z
N MET A 1 24.61 -29.99 3.18
CA MET A 1 23.19 -29.77 2.85
C MET A 1 22.66 -30.99 2.10
N GLY A 2 21.98 -31.91 2.79
CA GLY A 2 21.38 -33.10 2.17
C GLY A 2 20.00 -32.78 1.59
N VAL A 3 19.75 -33.14 0.33
CA VAL A 3 18.41 -33.06 -0.26
C VAL A 3 17.61 -34.24 0.26
N SER A 4 16.62 -34.00 1.13
CA SER A 4 15.72 -35.07 1.60
C SER A 4 14.89 -35.60 0.44
N PHE A 5 15.00 -36.91 0.16
CA PHE A 5 14.33 -37.55 -0.97
C PHE A 5 12.92 -38.09 -0.64
N GLN A 6 12.49 -38.01 0.63
CA GLN A 6 11.24 -38.60 1.12
C GLN A 6 9.99 -38.11 0.34
N HIS A 7 10.04 -36.91 -0.22
CA HIS A 7 8.90 -36.30 -0.93
C HIS A 7 8.91 -36.52 -2.45
N PHE A 8 9.99 -37.09 -3.02
CA PHE A 8 10.05 -37.34 -4.46
C PHE A 8 9.41 -38.68 -4.80
N ARG A 9 8.63 -38.74 -5.88
CA ARG A 9 8.03 -39.97 -6.41
C ARG A 9 8.72 -40.44 -7.69
N GLY A 10 8.73 -41.76 -7.92
CA GLY A 10 9.32 -42.39 -9.12
C GLY A 10 10.82 -42.15 -9.26
N ARG A 11 11.39 -42.17 -10.48
CA ARG A 11 12.85 -42.04 -10.74
C ARG A 11 13.56 -40.88 -10.01
N LYS A 12 12.82 -39.83 -9.64
CA LYS A 12 13.36 -38.68 -8.89
C LYS A 12 13.75 -39.01 -7.44
N ASN A 13 13.25 -40.11 -6.86
CA ASN A 13 13.64 -40.57 -5.53
C ASN A 13 14.96 -41.36 -5.52
N ARG A 14 15.34 -41.93 -6.67
CA ARG A 14 16.58 -42.71 -6.84
C ARG A 14 17.72 -41.88 -7.43
N CYS A 15 17.42 -40.84 -8.22
CA CYS A 15 18.44 -40.06 -8.93
C CYS A 15 18.55 -38.62 -8.44
N TYR A 16 19.66 -38.28 -7.78
CA TYR A 16 19.97 -36.93 -7.28
C TYR A 16 19.84 -35.82 -8.34
N LYS A 17 20.41 -36.02 -9.54
CA LYS A 17 20.34 -35.03 -10.64
C LYS A 17 18.90 -34.70 -11.04
N LEU A 18 17.99 -35.68 -11.02
CA LEU A 18 16.58 -35.49 -11.34
C LEU A 18 15.82 -34.78 -10.21
N ALA A 19 16.14 -35.09 -8.95
CA ALA A 19 15.60 -34.39 -7.79
C ALA A 19 15.98 -32.91 -7.81
N VAL A 20 17.27 -32.60 -7.96
CA VAL A 20 17.78 -31.21 -8.04
C VAL A 20 17.13 -30.44 -9.19
N ARG A 21 16.98 -31.04 -10.37
CA ARG A 21 16.30 -30.40 -11.52
C ARG A 21 14.82 -30.11 -11.20
N SER A 22 14.15 -31.02 -10.48
CA SER A 22 12.76 -30.84 -10.06
C SER A 22 12.62 -29.71 -9.03
N VAL A 23 13.53 -29.64 -8.05
CA VAL A 23 13.59 -28.56 -7.05
C VAL A 23 13.83 -27.20 -7.72
N ARG A 24 14.82 -27.10 -8.61
CA ARG A 24 15.08 -25.86 -9.37
C ARG A 24 13.86 -25.41 -10.17
N ARG A 25 13.17 -26.34 -10.86
CA ARG A 25 11.93 -26.04 -11.58
C ARG A 25 10.82 -25.56 -10.64
N ALA A 26 10.69 -26.18 -9.46
CA ALA A 26 9.71 -25.77 -8.45
C ALA A 26 9.99 -24.34 -7.94
N PHE A 27 11.25 -23.98 -7.67
CA PHE A 27 11.63 -22.62 -7.29
C PHE A 27 11.37 -21.58 -8.38
N VAL A 28 11.65 -21.93 -9.65
CA VAL A 28 11.32 -21.06 -10.78
C VAL A 28 9.81 -20.89 -10.90
N LYS A 29 9.04 -21.98 -10.80
CA LYS A 29 7.57 -21.95 -10.85
C LYS A 29 6.99 -21.12 -9.70
N SER A 30 7.45 -21.34 -8.45
CA SER A 30 6.96 -20.59 -7.29
C SER A 30 7.29 -19.10 -7.39
N THR A 31 8.45 -18.74 -7.95
CA THR A 31 8.82 -17.34 -8.17
C THR A 31 7.97 -16.69 -9.26
N LYS A 32 7.70 -17.40 -10.37
CA LYS A 32 6.76 -16.93 -11.40
C LYS A 32 5.34 -16.77 -10.84
N ALA A 33 4.84 -17.77 -10.13
CA ALA A 33 3.51 -17.75 -9.51
C ALA A 33 3.35 -16.60 -8.49
N ARG A 34 4.39 -16.29 -7.69
CA ARG A 34 4.37 -15.11 -6.79
C ARG A 34 4.22 -13.80 -7.57
N ARG A 35 4.91 -13.65 -8.70
CA ARG A 35 4.80 -12.45 -9.56
C ARG A 35 3.42 -12.34 -10.21
N GLU A 36 2.89 -13.46 -10.69
CA GLU A 36 1.55 -13.53 -11.29
C GLU A 36 0.46 -13.22 -10.27
N LYS A 37 0.53 -13.83 -9.08
CA LYS A 37 -0.38 -13.52 -7.96
C LYS A 37 -0.35 -12.03 -7.60
N LYS A 38 0.83 -11.40 -7.57
CA LYS A 38 0.96 -9.95 -7.33
C LYS A 38 0.25 -9.12 -8.42
N ARG A 39 0.38 -9.50 -9.70
CA ARG A 39 -0.30 -8.81 -10.82
C ARG A 39 -1.80 -9.00 -10.75
N PHE A 40 -2.26 -10.22 -10.50
CA PHE A 40 -3.69 -10.55 -10.37
C PHE A 40 -4.34 -9.77 -9.21
N LEU A 41 -3.71 -9.75 -8.04
CA LEU A 41 -4.21 -8.99 -6.89
C LEU A 41 -4.25 -7.48 -7.17
N ARG A 42 -3.25 -6.94 -7.89
CA ARG A 42 -3.25 -5.53 -8.31
C ARG A 42 -4.37 -5.23 -9.31
N ALA A 43 -4.59 -6.11 -10.29
CA ALA A 43 -5.67 -5.97 -11.26
C ALA A 43 -7.03 -5.98 -10.55
N LEU A 44 -7.27 -6.96 -9.67
CA LEU A 44 -8.50 -7.04 -8.88
C LEU A 44 -8.72 -5.79 -8.02
N TRP A 45 -7.66 -5.25 -7.41
CA TRP A 45 -7.74 -4.03 -6.62
C TRP A 45 -8.13 -2.81 -7.48
N ILE A 46 -7.54 -2.65 -8.67
CA ILE A 46 -7.91 -1.59 -9.62
C ILE A 46 -9.37 -1.75 -10.04
N THR A 47 -9.80 -2.96 -10.43
CA THR A 47 -11.18 -3.23 -10.84
C THR A 47 -12.19 -2.88 -9.74
N ARG A 48 -11.87 -3.16 -8.47
CA ARG A 48 -12.74 -2.81 -7.34
C ARG A 48 -12.87 -1.31 -7.13
N ILE A 49 -11.76 -0.56 -7.23
CA ILE A 49 -11.80 0.91 -7.13
C ILE A 49 -12.50 1.51 -8.34
N GLU A 50 -12.20 1.01 -9.54
CA GLU A 50 -12.81 1.47 -10.77
C GLU A 50 -14.33 1.30 -10.76
N ALA A 51 -14.84 0.16 -10.28
CA ALA A 51 -16.28 -0.04 -10.11
C ALA A 51 -16.91 1.04 -9.20
N ALA A 52 -16.29 1.31 -8.04
CA ALA A 52 -16.78 2.34 -7.11
C ALA A 52 -16.68 3.75 -7.70
N SER A 53 -15.56 4.12 -8.32
CA SER A 53 -15.41 5.45 -8.94
C SER A 53 -16.35 5.66 -10.12
N LEU A 54 -16.64 4.59 -10.87
CA LEU A 54 -17.52 4.64 -12.04
C LEU A 54 -18.97 4.90 -11.65
N GLU A 55 -19.44 4.40 -10.50
CA GLU A 55 -20.76 4.75 -9.94
C GLU A 55 -20.91 6.26 -9.72
N HIS A 56 -19.81 6.95 -9.42
CA HIS A 56 -19.74 8.41 -9.27
C HIS A 56 -19.34 9.14 -10.56
N GLY A 57 -19.32 8.45 -11.72
CA GLY A 57 -18.99 9.04 -13.01
C GLY A 57 -17.49 9.32 -13.25
N LEU A 58 -16.60 8.80 -12.39
CA LEU A 58 -15.16 9.02 -12.48
C LEU A 58 -14.43 7.74 -12.92
N LYS A 59 -13.58 7.84 -13.95
CA LYS A 59 -12.68 6.74 -14.33
C LYS A 59 -11.55 6.60 -13.31
N TYR A 60 -11.07 5.37 -13.07
CA TYR A 60 -9.97 5.11 -12.13
C TYR A 60 -8.74 6.02 -12.32
N PRO A 61 -8.21 6.24 -13.54
CA PRO A 61 -7.06 7.12 -13.71
C PRO A 61 -7.32 8.57 -13.27
N ALA A 62 -8.53 9.08 -13.54
CA ALA A 62 -8.94 10.43 -13.16
C ALA A 62 -9.13 10.54 -11.64
N PHE A 63 -9.73 9.53 -11.01
CA PHE A 63 -9.87 9.45 -9.56
C PHE A 63 -8.49 9.50 -8.87
N ILE A 64 -7.55 8.66 -9.31
CA ILE A 64 -6.18 8.61 -8.76
C ILE A 64 -5.42 9.92 -9.00
N SER A 65 -5.54 10.52 -10.19
CA SER A 65 -4.88 11.80 -10.46
C SER A 65 -5.42 12.93 -9.59
N ASN A 66 -6.74 12.95 -9.32
CA ASN A 66 -7.37 13.96 -8.49
C ASN A 66 -6.91 13.84 -7.03
N LEU A 67 -6.82 12.61 -6.49
CA LEU A 67 -6.29 12.39 -5.13
C LEU A 67 -4.86 12.91 -4.98
N LEU A 68 -3.99 12.63 -5.95
CA LEU A 68 -2.61 13.14 -5.93
C LEU A 68 -2.58 14.68 -6.00
N LYS A 69 -3.45 15.27 -6.84
CA LYS A 69 -3.54 16.73 -6.99
C LYS A 69 -3.93 17.42 -5.68
N ILE A 70 -4.85 16.86 -4.91
CA ILE A 70 -5.24 17.39 -3.59
C ILE A 70 -4.04 17.43 -2.64
N ILE A 71 -3.28 16.33 -2.53
CA ILE A 71 -2.09 16.28 -1.66
C ILE A 71 -1.05 17.31 -2.08
N VAL A 72 -0.77 17.40 -3.38
CA VAL A 72 0.19 18.38 -3.90
C VAL A 72 -0.29 19.78 -3.57
N MET A 73 -1.54 20.13 -3.89
CA MET A 73 -2.12 21.45 -3.61
C MET A 73 -1.98 21.84 -2.14
N TYR A 74 -2.23 20.92 -1.20
CA TYR A 74 -2.09 21.21 0.22
C TYR A 74 -0.62 21.44 0.61
N LEU A 75 0.30 20.64 0.07
CA LEU A 75 1.73 20.84 0.30
C LEU A 75 2.26 22.14 -0.32
N GLN A 76 1.66 22.62 -1.41
CA GLN A 76 1.97 23.94 -1.98
C GLN A 76 1.54 25.07 -1.04
N VAL A 77 0.33 24.98 -0.48
CA VAL A 77 -0.15 25.96 0.52
C VAL A 77 0.73 25.98 1.77
N LEU A 78 1.29 24.83 2.16
CA LEU A 78 2.23 24.72 3.28
C LEU A 78 3.69 25.07 2.91
N GLU A 79 3.95 25.52 1.69
CA GLU A 79 5.30 25.83 1.16
C GLU A 79 6.29 24.65 1.24
N CYS A 80 5.78 23.42 1.37
CA CYS A 80 6.55 22.19 1.52
C CYS A 80 6.67 21.37 0.23
N GLU A 81 6.24 21.93 -0.91
CA GLU A 81 6.21 21.26 -2.22
C GLU A 81 7.57 20.76 -2.71
N ARG A 82 8.66 21.44 -2.32
CA ARG A 82 10.02 21.11 -2.75
C ARG A 82 10.51 19.78 -2.21
N ASN A 83 9.94 19.31 -1.11
CA ASN A 83 10.33 18.05 -0.49
C ASN A 83 9.63 16.87 -1.18
N GLN A 84 10.27 16.33 -2.23
CA GLN A 84 9.76 15.17 -2.97
C GLN A 84 9.56 13.95 -2.07
N HIS A 85 10.37 13.78 -1.02
CA HIS A 85 10.21 12.67 -0.08
C HIS A 85 8.91 12.79 0.73
N LEU A 86 8.54 14.01 1.14
CA LEU A 86 7.28 14.26 1.84
C LEU A 86 6.08 13.99 0.94
N VAL A 87 6.10 14.49 -0.30
CA VAL A 87 5.03 14.25 -1.29
C VAL A 87 4.86 12.75 -1.53
N GLN A 88 5.96 12.05 -1.79
CA GLN A 88 5.93 10.62 -2.08
C GLN A 88 5.45 9.81 -0.87
N THR A 89 5.90 10.16 0.34
CA THR A 89 5.50 9.46 1.57
C THR A 89 4.03 9.69 1.88
N SER A 90 3.54 10.92 1.71
CA SER A 90 2.12 11.25 1.84
C SER A 90 1.27 10.46 0.84
N TRP A 91 1.73 10.36 -0.42
CA TRP A 91 1.06 9.56 -1.44
C TRP A 91 1.06 8.07 -1.14
N ASN A 92 2.13 7.54 -0.55
CA ASN A 92 2.18 6.14 -0.12
C ASN A 92 1.09 5.85 0.94
N TYR A 93 0.94 6.74 1.93
CA TYR A 93 -0.11 6.61 2.94
C TYR A 93 -1.53 6.75 2.35
N MET A 94 -1.74 7.65 1.39
CA MET A 94 -3.01 7.78 0.67
C MET A 94 -3.35 6.51 -0.13
N ASN A 95 -2.35 5.83 -0.72
CA ASN A 95 -2.60 4.55 -1.40
C ASN A 95 -2.92 3.42 -0.43
N ASP A 96 -2.36 3.46 0.78
CA ASP A 96 -2.68 2.48 1.82
C ASP A 96 -4.07 2.73 2.43
N SER A 97 -4.50 3.99 2.52
CA SER A 97 -5.83 4.35 3.02
C SER A 97 -6.95 3.78 2.13
N LEU A 98 -6.73 3.66 0.82
CA LEU A 98 -7.62 2.96 -0.14
C LEU A 98 -7.78 1.45 0.15
N ARG A 99 -7.03 0.87 1.10
CA ARG A 99 -7.21 -0.51 1.57
C ARG A 99 -8.08 -0.61 2.82
N THR A 100 -8.60 0.50 3.31
CA THR A 100 -9.45 0.61 4.50
C THR A 100 -10.82 1.19 4.14
N ASP A 101 -11.68 1.34 5.15
CA ASP A 101 -13.02 1.92 5.05
C ASP A 101 -13.06 3.46 5.11
N VAL A 102 -11.91 4.14 5.23
CA VAL A 102 -11.88 5.59 5.52
C VAL A 102 -12.56 6.46 4.46
N PHE A 103 -12.50 6.08 3.18
CA PHE A 103 -13.14 6.84 2.08
C PHE A 103 -14.68 6.80 2.11
N VAL A 104 -15.27 5.92 2.91
CA VAL A 104 -16.73 5.86 3.11
C VAL A 104 -17.15 6.69 4.32
N ARG A 105 -16.22 6.99 5.23
CA ARG A 105 -16.50 7.60 6.54
C ARG A 105 -16.10 9.07 6.61
N PHE A 106 -15.08 9.47 5.84
CA PHE A 106 -14.49 10.80 5.92
C PHE A 106 -14.41 11.45 4.54
N GLN A 107 -14.40 12.78 4.54
CA GLN A 107 -14.19 13.57 3.34
C GLN A 107 -12.74 13.43 2.83
N PRO A 108 -12.50 13.48 1.50
CA PRO A 108 -11.17 13.31 0.93
C PRO A 108 -10.16 14.36 1.41
N GLU A 109 -10.62 15.55 1.80
CA GLU A 109 -9.84 16.63 2.39
C GLU A 109 -9.21 16.19 3.72
N SER A 110 -10.03 15.66 4.65
CA SER A 110 -9.55 15.16 5.95
C SER A 110 -8.59 13.97 5.79
N ILE A 111 -8.83 13.09 4.80
CA ILE A 111 -7.94 11.97 4.50
C ILE A 111 -6.58 12.47 3.98
N ALA A 112 -6.57 13.46 3.09
CA ALA A 112 -5.35 14.07 2.58
C ALA A 112 -4.55 14.73 3.72
N CYS A 113 -5.22 15.49 4.59
CA CYS A 113 -4.61 16.09 5.79
C CYS A 113 -3.98 15.03 6.70
N ALA A 114 -4.68 13.93 6.97
CA ALA A 114 -4.16 12.84 7.79
C ALA A 114 -2.93 12.16 7.18
N CYS A 115 -2.92 11.95 5.86
CA CYS A 115 -1.76 11.35 5.17
C CYS A 115 -0.53 12.27 5.22
N ILE A 116 -0.71 13.58 5.02
CA ILE A 116 0.36 14.58 5.12
C ILE A 116 0.85 14.69 6.56
N TYR A 117 -0.06 14.74 7.53
CA TYR A 117 0.27 14.78 8.96
C TYR A 117 1.14 13.58 9.35
N LEU A 118 0.74 12.37 8.97
CA LEU A 118 1.46 11.14 9.30
C LEU A 118 2.83 11.08 8.59
N ALA A 119 2.91 11.52 7.34
CA ALA A 119 4.17 11.63 6.60
C ALA A 119 5.13 12.64 7.24
N ALA A 120 4.64 13.82 7.62
CA ALA A 120 5.44 14.83 8.29
C ALA A 120 5.95 14.36 9.65
N ARG A 121 5.14 13.63 10.42
CA ARG A 121 5.58 12.99 11.67
C ARG A 121 6.65 11.94 11.46
N THR A 122 6.53 11.13 10.40
CA THR A 122 7.50 10.08 10.08
C THR A 122 8.83 10.65 9.59
N LEU A 123 8.79 11.80 8.92
CA LEU A 123 9.97 12.52 8.43
C LEU A 123 10.49 13.58 9.41
N GLU A 124 9.91 13.67 10.62
CA GLU A 124 10.27 14.63 11.67
C GLU A 124 10.25 16.10 11.20
N ILE A 125 9.33 16.44 10.29
CA ILE A 125 9.18 17.81 9.76
C ILE A 125 8.26 18.61 10.69
N PRO A 126 8.72 19.76 11.22
CA PRO A 126 7.90 20.60 12.06
C PRO A 126 6.86 21.35 11.21
N LEU A 127 5.58 21.02 11.40
CA LEU A 127 4.47 21.76 10.80
C LEU A 127 3.86 22.75 11.82
N PRO A 128 3.21 23.83 11.36
CA PRO A 128 2.58 24.82 12.24
C PRO A 128 1.50 24.18 13.13
N ASN A 129 1.64 24.34 14.45
CA ASN A 129 0.75 23.72 15.45
C ASN A 129 -0.13 24.74 16.21
N ARG A 130 0.02 26.05 15.99
CA ARG A 130 -0.79 27.08 16.65
C ARG A 130 -1.13 28.24 15.71
N PRO A 131 -2.33 28.27 15.12
CA PRO A 131 -3.31 27.17 15.04
C PRO A 131 -2.79 25.99 14.20
N HIS A 132 -3.40 24.82 14.36
CA HIS A 132 -3.05 23.67 13.53
C HIS A 132 -3.37 23.94 12.06
N TRP A 133 -2.39 23.74 11.18
CA TRP A 133 -2.51 24.03 9.75
C TRP A 133 -3.68 23.32 9.06
N PHE A 134 -4.06 22.13 9.53
CA PHE A 134 -5.12 21.33 8.91
C PHE A 134 -6.53 21.89 9.12
N LEU A 135 -6.72 22.78 10.10
CA LEU A 135 -7.99 23.48 10.32
C LEU A 135 -8.36 24.38 9.14
N LEU A 136 -7.35 24.87 8.39
CA LEU A 136 -7.55 25.67 7.18
C LEU A 136 -8.28 24.90 6.07
N PHE A 137 -8.15 23.57 6.07
CA PHE A 137 -8.76 22.69 5.08
C PHE A 137 -10.07 22.07 5.57
N GLY A 138 -10.59 22.50 6.72
CA GLY A 138 -11.84 22.00 7.30
C GLY A 138 -11.71 20.63 7.98
N ALA A 139 -10.49 20.12 8.16
CA ALA A 139 -10.26 18.84 8.85
C ALA A 139 -10.21 19.05 10.36
N THR A 140 -10.92 18.22 11.12
CA THR A 140 -10.84 18.23 12.59
C THR A 140 -9.69 17.35 13.09
N GLU A 141 -9.19 17.63 14.29
CA GLU A 141 -8.12 16.82 14.89
C GLU A 141 -8.58 15.37 15.13
N GLU A 142 -9.83 15.18 15.53
CA GLU A 142 -10.44 13.87 15.80
C GLU A 142 -10.46 12.99 14.55
N GLU A 143 -10.89 13.55 13.41
CA GLU A 143 -10.89 12.85 12.12
C GLU A 143 -9.47 12.42 11.72
N ILE A 144 -8.50 13.33 11.84
CA ILE A 144 -7.11 13.06 11.47
C ILE A 144 -6.55 11.92 12.33
N GLN A 145 -6.75 11.98 13.65
CA GLN A 145 -6.27 10.94 14.56
C GLN A 145 -6.89 9.57 14.23
N GLU A 146 -8.20 9.51 13.97
CA GLU A 146 -8.87 8.26 13.63
C GLU A 146 -8.36 7.66 12.31
N ILE A 147 -8.20 8.48 11.28
CA ILE A 147 -7.66 8.05 9.97
C ILE A 147 -6.23 7.57 10.12
N CYS A 148 -5.38 8.29 10.87
CA CYS A 148 -4.00 7.88 11.15
C CYS A 148 -3.95 6.51 11.84
N ILE A 149 -4.78 6.26 12.85
CA ILE A 149 -4.85 4.97 13.54
C ILE A 149 -5.24 3.86 12.58
N LYS A 150 -6.27 4.07 11.75
CA LYS A 150 -6.72 3.08 10.74
C LYS A 150 -5.62 2.73 9.74
N ILE A 151 -4.85 3.72 9.28
CA ILE A 151 -3.71 3.49 8.38
C ILE A 151 -2.62 2.71 9.11
N LEU A 152 -2.23 3.09 10.33
CA LEU A 152 -1.19 2.41 11.11
C LEU A 152 -1.57 0.96 11.47
N GLN A 153 -2.84 0.66 11.67
CA GLN A 153 -3.33 -0.71 11.86
C GLN A 153 -3.05 -1.62 10.67
N LEU A 154 -2.82 -1.10 9.45
CA LEU A 154 -2.38 -1.91 8.32
C LEU A 154 -0.94 -2.43 8.51
N TYR A 155 -0.10 -1.64 9.18
CA TYR A 155 1.32 -1.92 9.40
C TYR A 155 1.56 -2.87 10.58
N THR A 156 0.60 -2.99 11.51
CA THR A 156 0.68 -3.96 12.61
C THR A 156 0.37 -5.40 12.17
N ARG A 157 -0.18 -5.59 10.97
CA ARG A 157 -0.49 -6.92 10.44
C ARG A 157 0.80 -7.70 10.15
N LYS A 158 0.93 -8.87 10.79
CA LYS A 158 2.07 -9.79 10.57
C LYS A 158 2.20 -10.10 9.09
N LYS A 159 3.34 -9.78 8.48
CA LYS A 159 3.64 -10.16 7.09
C LYS A 159 3.54 -11.68 7.00
N VAL A 160 2.69 -12.18 6.08
CA VAL A 160 2.57 -13.62 5.84
C VAL A 160 3.96 -14.13 5.43
N CYS A 161 4.57 -14.90 6.33
CA CYS A 161 5.91 -15.42 6.15
C CYS A 161 5.86 -16.39 4.96
N SER A 162 6.33 -15.94 3.80
CA SER A 162 6.36 -16.77 2.58
C SER A 162 7.43 -17.86 2.62
N PHE A 163 7.90 -18.22 3.82
CA PHE A 163 9.05 -19.10 4.06
C PHE A 163 8.69 -20.47 4.66
N PHE A 164 7.45 -20.67 5.15
CA PHE A 164 6.99 -21.98 5.63
C PHE A 164 6.35 -22.79 4.49
N LEU A 165 7.19 -23.24 3.55
CA LEU A 165 6.95 -24.34 2.62
C LEU A 165 8.31 -24.96 2.24
N LEU A 166 9.16 -25.19 3.26
CA LEU A 166 10.38 -26.00 3.18
C LEU A 166 10.31 -27.08 4.24
#